data_AF-X1MGS6-F1
#
_entry.id   AF-X1MGS6-F1
#
_cell.length_a   1.000
_cell.length_b   1.000
_cell.length_c   1.000
_cell.angle_alpha   90.00
_cell.angle_beta   90.00
_cell.angle_gamma   90.00
#
_symmetry.space_group_name_H-M   'P 1'
#
loop_
_entity.id
_entity.type
_entity.pdbx_description
1 polymer ?
#
loop_
_entity_poly.entity_id
_entity_poly.type
_entity_poly.pdbx_seq_one_letter_code
_entity_poly.pdbx_strand_id
1 'polypeptide(L)'
;MFEAYQKGEFELTSPHERLREIKLMIENLQVTSSICFDHNLNPSYWSGNGLIPLLKQDYNGYKLPEEKEVVLELINKGLQLDETAFIHVKDIAGILHL
;
A
#
# COMPACT_ATOMS: atom_id res chain seq x y z
N MET A 1 14.67 5.09 13.58
CA MET A 1 13.34 4.55 13.17
C MET A 1 13.11 3.17 13.74
N PHE A 2 13.91 2.14 13.40
CA PHE A 2 13.71 0.80 13.98
C PHE A 2 13.84 0.75 15.51
N GLU A 3 14.87 1.37 16.08
CA GLU A 3 15.03 1.43 17.54
C GLU A 3 13.86 2.16 18.23
N ALA A 4 13.34 3.23 17.63
CA ALA A 4 12.18 3.96 18.13
C ALA A 4 10.91 3.10 18.07
N TYR A 5 10.73 2.32 17.00
CA TYR A 5 9.67 1.32 16.90
C TYR A 5 9.79 0.24 17.99
N GLN A 6 11.00 -0.31 18.20
CA GLN A 6 11.25 -1.30 19.24
C GLN A 6 10.99 -0.76 20.66
N LYS A 7 11.22 0.54 20.89
CA LYS A 7 10.94 1.22 22.16
C LYS A 7 9.48 1.66 22.31
N GLY A 8 8.64 1.49 21.30
CA GLY A 8 7.25 1.96 21.29
C GLY A 8 7.10 3.48 21.14
N GLU A 9 8.18 4.19 20.76
CA GLU A 9 8.19 5.63 20.51
C GLU A 9 7.71 5.97 19.09
N PHE A 10 7.59 4.96 18.23
CA PHE A 10 7.11 5.07 16.86
C PHE A 10 6.15 3.92 16.55
N GLU A 11 4.96 4.24 16.05
CA GLU A 11 3.95 3.27 15.67
C GLU A 11 3.87 3.13 14.15
N LEU A 12 3.77 1.89 13.67
CA LEU A 12 3.59 1.61 12.25
C LEU A 12 2.12 1.81 11.88
N THR A 13 1.87 2.45 10.73
CA THR A 13 0.52 2.58 10.20
C THR A 13 -0.09 1.22 9.88
N SER A 14 -1.38 1.10 10.18
CA SER A 14 -2.20 -0.02 9.75
C SER A 14 -2.31 -0.06 8.21
N PRO A 15 -2.66 -1.20 7.60
CA PRO A 15 -2.87 -1.28 6.16
C PRO A 15 -3.90 -0.26 5.64
N HIS A 16 -5.03 -0.08 6.34
CA HIS A 16 -6.03 0.91 5.95
C HIS A 16 -5.57 2.35 6.14
N GLU A 17 -4.83 2.65 7.21
CA GLU A 17 -4.23 3.98 7.39
C GLU A 17 -3.30 4.31 6.22
N ARG A 18 -2.43 3.37 5.83
CA ARG A 18 -1.54 3.55 4.68
C ARG A 18 -2.31 3.74 3.37
N LEU A 19 -3.38 2.98 3.13
CA LEU A 19 -4.23 3.17 1.96
C LEU A 19 -4.89 4.55 1.94
N ARG A 20 -5.33 5.07 3.09
CA ARG A 20 -5.89 6.44 3.20
C ARG A 20 -4.84 7.51 2.93
N GLU A 21 -3.61 7.33 3.42
CA GLU A 21 -2.49 8.25 3.13
C GLU A 21 -2.15 8.26 1.63
N ILE A 22 -2.06 7.08 1.00
CA ILE A 22 -1.83 6.97 -0.45
C ILE A 22 -2.98 7.62 -1.21
N LYS A 23 -4.23 7.38 -0.80
CA LYS A 23 -5.41 8.02 -1.40
C LYS A 23 -5.29 9.54 -1.36
N LEU A 24 -5.01 10.10 -0.18
CA LEU A 24 -4.84 11.55 0.00
C LEU A 24 -3.72 12.11 -0.88
N MET A 25 -2.59 11.39 -0.99
CA MET A 25 -1.51 11.77 -1.89
C MET A 25 -1.99 11.80 -3.35
N ILE A 26 -2.62 10.72 -3.84
CA ILE A 26 -3.09 10.61 -5.23
C ILE A 26 -4.15 11.69 -5.55
N GLU A 27 -5.08 11.94 -4.63
CA GLU A 27 -6.12 12.98 -4.75
C GLU A 27 -5.50 14.36 -4.99
N ASN A 28 -4.40 14.67 -4.34
CA ASN A 28 -3.76 15.99 -4.41
C ASN A 28 -2.59 16.05 -5.41
N LEU A 29 -2.09 14.92 -5.90
CA LEU A 29 -0.99 14.88 -6.85
C LEU A 29 -1.44 15.40 -8.22
N GLN A 30 -0.73 16.40 -8.72
CA GLN A 30 -0.95 17.04 -10.03
C GLN A 30 0.35 16.97 -10.83
N VAL A 31 0.53 15.88 -11.58
CA VAL A 31 1.73 15.60 -12.38
C VAL A 31 1.33 15.01 -13.73
N THR A 32 2.22 15.09 -14.72
CA THR A 32 2.07 14.46 -16.04
C THR A 32 2.99 13.24 -16.20
N SER A 33 3.30 12.57 -15.08
CA SER A 33 4.20 11.42 -14.98
C SER A 33 3.43 10.17 -14.54
N SER A 34 4.10 9.02 -14.53
CA SER A 34 3.55 7.79 -13.96
C SER A 34 3.84 7.67 -12.46
N ILE A 35 2.94 7.02 -11.73
CA ILE A 35 3.19 6.52 -10.36
C ILE A 35 3.29 5.00 -10.36
N CYS A 36 4.40 4.47 -9.83
CA CYS A 36 4.70 3.04 -9.86
C CYS A 36 4.55 2.43 -8.47
N PHE A 37 3.93 1.24 -8.43
CA PHE A 37 3.83 0.39 -7.24
C PHE A 37 4.60 -0.90 -7.47
N ASP A 38 5.89 -0.79 -7.81
CA ASP A 38 6.76 -1.81 -8.40
C ASP A 38 7.34 -2.88 -7.44
N HIS A 39 7.02 -2.86 -6.14
CA HIS A 39 7.57 -3.79 -5.14
C HIS A 39 6.53 -4.71 -4.50
N ASN A 40 6.95 -5.94 -4.14
CA ASN A 40 6.13 -7.03 -3.58
C ASN A 40 5.39 -6.69 -2.26
N LEU A 41 5.76 -5.59 -1.57
CA LEU A 41 5.16 -5.14 -0.31
C LEU A 41 4.31 -3.87 -0.44
N ASN A 42 4.14 -3.36 -1.65
CA ASN A 42 3.07 -2.41 -1.92
C ASN A 42 1.71 -3.07 -1.62
N PRO A 43 0.64 -2.27 -1.41
CA PRO A 43 -0.62 -2.77 -0.85
C PRO A 43 -1.09 -4.05 -1.55
N SER A 44 -1.11 -5.14 -0.78
CA SER A 44 -1.44 -6.48 -1.24
C SER A 44 -2.25 -7.17 -0.15
N TYR A 45 -3.18 -8.03 -0.56
CA TYR A 45 -4.09 -8.73 0.34
C TYR A 45 -4.15 -10.21 0.01
N TRP A 46 -4.42 -11.01 1.03
CA TRP A 46 -4.62 -12.44 0.90
C TRP A 46 -5.99 -12.74 0.28
N SER A 47 -5.99 -13.60 -0.73
CA SER A 47 -7.20 -14.16 -1.34
C SER A 47 -7.00 -15.67 -1.49
N GLY A 48 -7.66 -16.44 -0.61
CA GLY A 48 -7.37 -17.86 -0.46
C GLY A 48 -5.90 -18.08 -0.04
N ASN A 49 -5.16 -18.88 -0.80
CA ASN A 49 -3.75 -19.16 -0.55
C ASN A 49 -2.80 -18.22 -1.32
N GLY A 50 -3.34 -17.23 -2.03
CA GLY A 50 -2.57 -16.31 -2.87
C GLY A 50 -2.47 -14.91 -2.27
N LEU A 51 -1.32 -14.27 -2.44
CA LEU A 51 -1.15 -12.85 -2.18
C LEU A 51 -1.41 -12.08 -3.48
N ILE A 52 -2.38 -11.18 -3.46
CA ILE A 52 -2.83 -10.43 -4.64
C ILE A 52 -2.43 -8.96 -4.46
N PRO A 53 -1.66 -8.38 -5.40
CA PRO A 53 -1.40 -6.94 -5.42
C PRO A 53 -2.71 -6.17 -5.65
N LEU A 54 -2.97 -5.14 -4.84
CA LEU A 54 -4.11 -4.24 -5.03
C LEU A 54 -3.89 -3.32 -6.25
N LEU A 55 -2.64 -2.94 -6.48
CA LEU A 55 -2.18 -2.03 -7.53
C LEU A 55 -1.18 -2.78 -8.43
N LYS A 56 -1.10 -2.40 -9.71
CA LYS A 56 -0.21 -3.07 -10.66
C LYS A 56 1.26 -2.91 -10.24
N GLN A 57 1.98 -4.04 -10.21
CA GLN A 57 3.40 -4.13 -9.88
C GLN A 57 4.24 -4.17 -11.15
N ASP A 58 4.13 -3.13 -11.97
CA ASP A 58 4.96 -2.96 -13.15
C ASP A 58 5.70 -1.60 -13.12
N TYR A 59 6.72 -1.49 -13.97
CA TYR A 59 7.54 -0.29 -14.08
C TYR A 59 6.89 0.82 -14.91
N ASN A 60 5.78 0.54 -15.59
CA ASN A 60 5.07 1.55 -16.37
C ASN A 60 4.19 2.44 -15.48
N GLY A 61 3.70 1.87 -14.37
CA GLY A 61 2.89 2.58 -13.39
C GLY A 61 1.61 3.16 -13.99
N TYR A 62 0.85 3.89 -13.18
CA TYR A 62 -0.36 4.58 -13.64
C TYR A 62 0.01 5.96 -14.14
N LYS A 63 -0.31 6.28 -15.38
CA LYS A 63 -0.01 7.57 -15.99
C LYS A 63 -1.04 8.61 -15.54
N LEU A 64 -0.56 9.69 -14.93
CA LEU A 64 -1.42 10.79 -14.47
C LEU A 64 -1.39 11.92 -15.51
N PRO A 65 -2.52 12.64 -15.70
CA PRO A 65 -3.79 12.51 -14.96
C PRO A 65 -4.73 11.39 -15.44
N GLU A 66 -4.43 10.70 -16.54
CA GLU A 66 -5.36 9.84 -17.27
C GLU A 66 -5.88 8.64 -16.46
N GLU A 67 -5.00 7.99 -15.69
CA GLU A 67 -5.33 6.82 -14.87
C GLU A 67 -5.56 7.16 -13.38
N LYS A 68 -5.63 8.45 -13.02
CA LYS A 68 -5.80 8.87 -11.61
C LYS A 68 -7.02 8.24 -10.96
N GLU A 69 -8.17 8.29 -11.62
CA GLU A 69 -9.41 7.73 -11.10
C GLU A 69 -9.33 6.20 -10.94
N VAL A 70 -8.60 5.52 -11.84
CA VAL A 70 -8.37 4.07 -11.72
C VAL A 70 -7.63 3.75 -10.42
N VAL A 71 -6.61 4.51 -10.08
CA VAL A 71 -5.86 4.34 -8.82
C VAL A 71 -6.77 4.57 -7.61
N LEU A 72 -7.58 5.64 -7.64
CA LEU A 72 -8.50 5.96 -6.54
C LEU A 72 -9.58 4.88 -6.36
N GLU A 73 -10.13 4.35 -7.45
CA GLU A 73 -11.10 3.23 -7.41
C GLU A 73 -10.49 1.96 -6.82
N LEU A 74 -9.26 1.62 -7.19
CA LEU A 74 -8.56 0.46 -6.63
C LEU A 74 -8.31 0.63 -5.13
N ILE A 75 -7.87 1.81 -4.69
CA ILE A 75 -7.68 2.10 -3.27
C ILE A 75 -9.02 2.03 -2.52
N ASN A 76 -10.10 2.58 -3.08
CA ASN A 76 -11.43 2.51 -2.49
C ASN A 76 -11.94 1.06 -2.36
N LYS A 77 -11.70 0.21 -3.36
CA LYS A 77 -11.99 -1.24 -3.28
C LYS A 77 -11.16 -1.90 -2.19
N GLY A 78 -9.88 -1.56 -2.07
CA GLY A 78 -9.01 -2.06 -0.99
C GLY A 78 -9.54 -1.70 0.40
N LEU A 79 -9.98 -0.46 0.59
CA LEU A 79 -10.57 0.01 1.84
C LEU A 79 -11.92 -0.63 2.20
N GLN A 80 -12.56 -1.34 1.27
CA GLN A 80 -13.79 -2.12 1.50
C GLN A 80 -13.51 -3.56 1.95
N LEU A 81 -12.28 -4.04 1.80
CA LEU A 81 -11.88 -5.35 2.29
C LEU A 81 -11.72 -5.32 3.82
N ASP A 82 -11.78 -6.49 4.44
CA ASP A 82 -11.39 -6.62 5.84
C ASP A 82 -9.90 -6.30 5.97
N GLU A 83 -9.54 -5.41 6.90
CA GLU A 83 -8.16 -4.96 7.08
C GLU A 83 -7.21 -6.12 7.38
N THR A 84 -7.71 -7.17 8.06
CA THR A 84 -6.94 -8.38 8.40
C THR A 84 -6.54 -9.21 7.18
N ALA A 85 -7.15 -8.96 6.02
CA ALA A 85 -6.74 -9.59 4.76
C ALA A 85 -5.41 -9.01 4.25
N PHE A 86 -5.01 -7.81 4.66
CA PHE A 86 -3.77 -7.19 4.22
C PHE A 86 -2.57 -7.66 5.02
N ILE A 87 -1.40 -7.59 4.40
CA ILE A 87 -0.16 -7.82 5.13
C ILE A 87 0.14 -6.63 6.04
N HIS A 88 0.28 -6.87 7.34
CA HIS A 88 0.81 -5.87 8.25
C HIS A 88 2.34 -5.89 8.24
N VAL A 89 2.95 -4.71 8.16
CA VAL A 89 4.43 -4.57 8.15
C VAL A 89 5.05 -5.16 9.42
N LYS A 90 4.37 -5.07 10.56
CA LYS A 90 4.82 -5.68 11.82
C LYS A 90 4.99 -7.20 11.72
N ASP A 91 4.20 -7.87 10.88
CA ASP A 91 4.24 -9.32 10.71
C ASP A 91 5.45 -9.75 9.84
N ILE A 92 5.90 -8.87 8.94
CA ILE A 92 7.09 -9.10 8.10
C ILE A 92 8.37 -8.63 8.81
N ALA A 93 8.31 -7.52 9.53
CA ALA A 93 9.46 -6.92 10.21
C ALA A 93 10.08 -7.87 11.25
N GLY A 94 9.28 -8.78 11.82
CA GLY A 94 9.78 -9.85 12.70
C GLY A 94 10.39 -11.05 11.99
N ILE A 95 10.13 -11.25 10.68
CA ILE A 95 10.62 -12.39 9.88
C ILE A 95 12.04 -12.12 9.34
N LEU A 96 12.42 -10.85 9.14
CA LEU A 96 13.75 -10.45 8.64
C LEU A 96 14.91 -10.65 9.66
N HIS A 97 14.65 -11.33 10.79
CA HIS A 97 15.63 -11.65 11.83
C HIS A 97 15.80 -13.15 12.11
N LEU A 98 15.37 -14.02 11.20
CA LEU A 98 15.71 -15.45 11.17
C LEU A 98 16.46 -15.79 9.87
#